data_AF-A0A1R3I9G6-F1
#
_entry.id   AF-A0A1R3I9G6-F1
#
_cell.length_a   1.000
_cell.length_b   1.000
_cell.length_c   1.000
_cell.angle_alpha   90.00
_cell.angle_beta   90.00
_cell.angle_gamma   90.00
#
_symmetry.space_group_name_H-M   'P 1'
#
loop_
_entity.id
_entity.type
_entity.pdbx_description
1 polymer ?
#
loop_
_entity_poly.entity_id
_entity_poly.type
_entity_poly.pdbx_seq_one_letter_code
_entity_poly.pdbx_strand_id
1 'polypeptide(L)'
;MIVDRRDPIVESDDDDDESNDQDEMVVSHGGEMTGCQIMILGTNLHSFNYVGNLRTDFFLCNSSPLVYASLFMYSTSRGASYRAHKLLRKLTSMKLLIIHPTTFEACMAITLSAYDEEQDNWTLEPVPPSFSTHLKTIDIWRFIGSDDELHVVKVLLRTATVLEKMRFKFFALFINQIELYEEIKKFPKASPNCEIGLL
;
A
#
# COMPACT_ATOMS: atom_id res chain seq x y z
N MET A 1 -23.74 40.75 43.95
CA MET A 1 -24.80 40.53 44.96
C MET A 1 -24.55 39.15 45.56
N ILE A 2 -24.31 39.07 46.87
CA ILE A 2 -23.86 37.85 47.57
C ILE A 2 -25.01 37.37 48.48
N VAL A 3 -25.31 36.07 48.42
CA VAL A 3 -26.00 35.26 49.45
C VAL A 3 -25.52 33.82 49.17
N ASP A 4 -24.42 33.30 49.70
CA ASP A 4 -24.16 32.89 51.09
C ASP A 4 -25.24 32.01 51.73
N ARG A 5 -24.97 30.69 51.78
CA ARG A 5 -25.45 29.74 52.79
C ARG A 5 -24.38 28.68 53.00
N ARG A 6 -23.83 28.62 54.21
CA ARG A 6 -22.92 27.56 54.67
C ARG A 6 -23.70 26.40 55.29
N ASP A 7 -23.41 25.20 54.78
CA ASP A 7 -23.02 23.96 55.49
C ASP A 7 -23.95 23.38 56.60
N PRO A 8 -23.90 22.05 56.81
CA PRO A 8 -22.83 21.53 57.66
C PRO A 8 -21.98 20.42 57.05
N ILE A 9 -20.72 20.47 57.49
CA ILE A 9 -19.62 19.52 57.34
C ILE A 9 -20.03 18.09 57.73
N VAL A 10 -19.58 17.10 56.93
CA VAL A 10 -19.23 15.76 57.42
C VAL A 10 -17.77 15.55 57.05
N GLU A 11 -16.90 15.48 58.06
CA GLU A 11 -15.51 15.05 57.93
C GLU A 11 -15.44 13.52 57.89
N SER A 12 -14.69 12.99 56.93
CA SER A 12 -14.01 11.69 57.05
C SER A 12 -12.86 11.65 56.04
N ASP A 13 -11.73 12.19 56.50
CA ASP A 13 -10.32 11.93 56.19
C ASP A 13 -9.96 11.15 54.90
N ASP A 14 -9.06 11.80 54.14
CA ASP A 14 -7.87 11.27 53.45
C ASP A 14 -7.94 9.97 52.62
N ASP A 15 -7.76 10.12 51.31
CA ASP A 15 -6.73 9.38 50.54
C ASP A 15 -6.36 10.19 49.27
N ASP A 16 -5.08 10.14 48.89
CA ASP A 16 -4.41 11.10 47.98
C ASP A 16 -4.69 10.93 46.46
N ASP A 17 -4.33 12.00 45.73
CA ASP A 17 -4.17 12.15 44.27
C ASP A 17 -4.08 10.87 43.39
N GLU A 18 -4.95 10.81 42.38
CA GLU A 18 -4.48 10.82 40.98
C GLU A 18 -5.60 11.28 40.04
N SER A 19 -5.50 12.52 39.53
CA SER A 19 -6.41 13.05 38.51
C SER A 19 -6.15 12.38 37.17
N ASN A 20 -6.87 11.28 36.90
CA ASN A 20 -6.88 10.64 35.60
C ASN A 20 -7.66 11.51 34.60
N ASP A 21 -6.96 12.46 33.98
CA ASP A 21 -7.43 13.22 32.82
C ASP A 21 -7.64 12.27 31.63
N GLN A 22 -8.74 11.53 31.70
CA GLN A 22 -9.34 10.89 30.53
C GLN A 22 -9.94 11.99 29.69
N ASP A 23 -9.07 12.65 28.90
CA ASP A 23 -9.47 13.20 27.61
C ASP A 23 -10.28 12.09 26.93
N GLU A 24 -11.60 12.30 26.79
CA GLU A 24 -12.44 11.43 26.00
C GLU A 24 -11.92 11.50 24.56
N MET A 25 -10.97 10.63 24.23
CA MET A 25 -10.71 10.25 22.86
C MET A 25 -12.04 9.76 22.34
N VAL A 26 -12.72 10.64 21.61
CA VAL A 26 -13.85 10.31 20.77
C VAL A 26 -13.34 9.23 19.84
N VAL A 27 -13.56 7.97 20.25
CA VAL A 27 -13.32 6.80 19.43
C VAL A 27 -14.25 7.02 18.27
N SER A 28 -13.67 7.53 17.18
CA SER A 28 -14.38 7.67 15.92
C SER A 28 -14.77 6.25 15.56
N HIS A 29 -16.01 5.91 15.85
CA HIS A 29 -16.71 4.75 15.33
C HIS A 29 -16.94 5.04 13.84
N GLY A 30 -15.83 5.15 13.11
CA GLY A 30 -15.77 5.13 11.67
C GLY A 30 -16.19 3.74 11.27
N GLY A 31 -17.51 3.55 11.23
CA GLY A 31 -18.14 2.26 11.02
C GLY A 31 -17.51 1.55 9.85
N GLU A 32 -17.34 0.25 9.98
CA GLU A 32 -16.77 -0.57 8.92
C GLU A 32 -17.55 -0.33 7.61
N MET A 33 -16.94 0.42 6.68
CA MET A 33 -17.43 0.59 5.32
C MET A 33 -17.16 -0.68 4.49
N THR A 34 -17.44 -1.84 5.07
CA THR A 34 -17.33 -3.15 4.45
C THR A 34 -18.43 -3.28 3.39
N GLY A 35 -18.02 -3.36 2.13
CA GLY A 35 -18.92 -3.48 0.98
C GLY A 35 -19.15 -2.18 0.19
N CYS A 36 -18.67 -1.01 0.65
CA CYS A 36 -18.75 0.21 -0.14
C CYS A 36 -17.84 0.15 -1.38
N GLN A 37 -18.37 0.55 -2.54
CA GLN A 37 -17.67 0.61 -3.82
C GLN A 37 -17.64 2.05 -4.34
N ILE A 38 -16.46 2.50 -4.76
CA ILE A 38 -16.25 3.82 -5.38
C ILE A 38 -16.11 3.61 -6.89
N MET A 39 -17.04 4.16 -7.66
CA MET A 39 -17.01 4.15 -9.11
C MET A 39 -16.45 5.48 -9.64
N ILE A 40 -15.41 5.40 -10.47
CA ILE A 40 -14.78 6.53 -11.15
C ILE A 40 -15.15 6.42 -12.64
N LEU A 41 -15.99 7.35 -13.09
CA LEU A 41 -16.36 7.53 -14.50
C LEU A 41 -15.54 8.68 -15.06
N GLY A 42 -14.65 8.40 -16.01
CA GLY A 42 -13.77 9.44 -16.56
C GLY A 42 -13.15 9.05 -17.88
N THR A 43 -13.66 9.61 -18.98
CA THR A 43 -13.25 9.26 -20.35
C THR A 43 -11.84 9.71 -20.73
N ASN A 44 -11.17 10.52 -19.91
CA ASN A 44 -9.82 11.05 -20.16
C ASN A 44 -8.93 11.00 -18.89
N LEU A 45 -9.11 9.99 -18.02
CA LEU A 45 -8.28 9.85 -16.81
C LEU A 45 -6.84 9.49 -17.17
N HIS A 46 -5.94 10.48 -17.19
CA HIS A 46 -4.53 10.31 -17.54
C HIS A 46 -3.66 9.80 -16.37
N SER A 47 -4.02 10.20 -15.15
CA SER A 47 -3.35 9.82 -13.90
C SER A 47 -4.33 9.38 -12.82
N PHE A 48 -3.93 8.40 -12.02
CA PHE A 48 -4.65 7.92 -10.84
C PHE A 48 -3.70 7.97 -9.65
N ASN A 49 -4.07 8.65 -8.56
CA ASN A 49 -3.25 8.70 -7.36
C ASN A 49 -4.11 8.29 -6.16
N TYR A 50 -3.72 7.22 -5.48
CA TYR A 50 -4.36 6.75 -4.28
C TYR A 50 -3.45 6.91 -3.07
N VAL A 51 -3.98 7.54 -2.02
CA VAL A 51 -3.36 7.63 -0.70
C VAL A 51 -4.39 7.20 0.34
N GLY A 52 -4.14 6.13 1.11
CA GLY A 52 -5.11 5.68 2.12
C GLY A 52 -4.98 4.22 2.55
N ASN A 53 -6.04 3.68 3.15
CA ASN A 53 -6.05 2.32 3.71
C ASN A 53 -6.63 1.24 2.78
N LEU A 54 -7.04 1.59 1.55
CA LEU A 54 -7.95 0.81 0.69
C LEU A 54 -9.02 0.09 1.52
N ARG A 55 -9.92 0.85 2.18
CA ARG A 55 -11.06 0.27 2.91
C ARG A 55 -12.20 -0.14 1.98
N THR A 56 -12.35 0.55 0.85
CA THR A 56 -13.40 0.37 -0.15
C THR A 56 -12.84 -0.19 -1.46
N ASP A 57 -13.70 -0.82 -2.26
CA ASP A 57 -13.37 -1.21 -3.63
C ASP A 57 -13.36 0.00 -4.56
N PHE A 58 -12.54 -0.05 -5.62
CA PHE A 58 -12.50 0.95 -6.68
C PHE A 58 -12.84 0.32 -8.04
N PHE A 59 -13.70 0.99 -8.80
CA PHE A 59 -14.08 0.61 -10.16
C PHE A 59 -13.80 1.77 -11.10
N LEU A 60 -12.93 1.57 -12.10
CA LEU A 60 -12.72 2.52 -13.18
C LEU A 60 -13.55 2.07 -14.39
N CYS A 61 -14.40 2.97 -14.89
CA CYS A 61 -15.30 2.71 -16.00
C CYS A 61 -15.08 3.74 -17.12
N ASN A 62 -15.07 3.25 -18.36
CA ASN A 62 -14.86 4.04 -19.58
C ASN A 62 -13.56 4.86 -19.61
N SER A 63 -12.53 4.45 -18.87
CA SER A 63 -11.24 5.14 -18.86
C SER A 63 -10.51 4.97 -20.20
N SER A 64 -10.18 6.10 -20.84
CA SER A 64 -9.08 6.20 -21.81
C SER A 64 -7.78 5.59 -21.25
N PRO A 65 -6.75 5.37 -22.09
CA PRO A 65 -5.50 4.77 -21.62
C PRO A 65 -4.84 5.59 -20.52
N LEU A 66 -5.06 5.17 -19.27
CA LEU A 66 -4.38 5.68 -18.09
C LEU A 66 -2.89 5.53 -18.32
N VAL A 67 -2.13 6.63 -18.24
CA VAL A 67 -0.69 6.59 -18.46
C VAL A 67 0.03 6.25 -17.16
N TYR A 68 -0.49 6.76 -16.03
CA TYR A 68 0.18 6.78 -14.74
C TYR A 68 -0.75 6.33 -13.61
N ALA A 69 -0.26 5.46 -12.71
CA ALA A 69 -0.87 5.26 -11.41
C ALA A 69 0.15 5.38 -10.27
N SER A 70 -0.28 5.87 -9.12
CA SER A 70 0.48 5.89 -7.87
C SER A 70 -0.36 5.32 -6.74
N LEU A 71 0.21 4.37 -5.99
CA LEU A 71 -0.43 3.72 -4.85
C LEU A 71 0.44 3.93 -3.60
N PHE A 72 -0.05 4.76 -2.68
CA PHE A 72 0.47 4.92 -1.32
C PHE A 72 -0.54 4.33 -0.34
N MET A 73 -0.23 3.19 0.27
CA MET A 73 -1.14 2.54 1.20
C MET A 73 -0.62 2.60 2.63
N TYR A 74 -1.48 2.87 3.62
CA TYR A 74 -1.12 2.86 5.05
C TYR A 74 -1.42 1.53 5.75
N SER A 75 -2.35 0.74 5.21
CA SER A 75 -2.80 -0.52 5.80
C SER A 75 -2.21 -1.70 5.04
N THR A 76 -1.65 -2.63 5.79
CA THR A 76 -0.97 -3.83 5.31
C THR A 76 -1.87 -5.08 5.37
N SER A 77 -3.12 -4.91 5.81
CA SER A 77 -4.11 -5.97 5.96
C SER A 77 -4.39 -6.79 4.68
N ARG A 78 -4.82 -8.05 4.87
CA ARG A 78 -5.30 -8.96 3.81
C ARG A 78 -6.42 -8.39 2.95
N GLY A 79 -7.27 -7.53 3.54
CA GLY A 79 -8.30 -6.81 2.80
C GLY A 79 -7.73 -5.71 1.88
N ALA A 80 -6.80 -4.89 2.39
CA ALA A 80 -6.21 -3.80 1.62
C ALA A 80 -5.36 -4.33 0.44
N SER A 81 -4.58 -5.38 0.69
CA SER A 81 -3.81 -6.10 -0.33
C SER A 81 -4.70 -6.66 -1.45
N TYR A 82 -5.73 -7.43 -1.11
CA TYR A 82 -6.71 -7.94 -2.08
C TYR A 82 -7.31 -6.82 -2.94
N ARG A 83 -7.69 -5.70 -2.32
CA ARG A 83 -8.27 -4.55 -3.01
C ARG A 83 -7.24 -3.81 -3.88
N ALA A 84 -5.96 -3.78 -3.53
CA ALA A 84 -4.89 -3.23 -4.37
C ALA A 84 -4.72 -4.03 -5.67
N HIS A 85 -4.65 -5.36 -5.57
CA HIS A 85 -4.61 -6.24 -6.75
C HIS A 85 -5.87 -6.11 -7.62
N LYS A 86 -7.05 -6.08 -6.99
CA LYS A 86 -8.33 -5.88 -7.69
C LYS A 86 -8.37 -4.54 -8.43
N LEU A 87 -7.83 -3.48 -7.84
CA LEU A 87 -7.66 -2.17 -8.47
C LEU A 87 -6.66 -2.23 -9.63
N LEU A 88 -5.47 -2.80 -9.44
CA LEU A 88 -4.45 -2.96 -10.50
C LEU A 88 -5.01 -3.69 -11.73
N ARG A 89 -5.85 -4.73 -11.53
CA ARG A 89 -6.56 -5.44 -12.60
C ARG A 89 -7.55 -4.57 -13.39
N LYS A 90 -8.02 -3.45 -12.85
CA LYS A 90 -8.83 -2.46 -13.56
C LYS A 90 -7.99 -1.41 -14.31
N LEU A 91 -6.69 -1.29 -14.00
CA LEU A 91 -5.76 -0.36 -14.67
C LEU A 91 -5.15 -1.02 -15.92
N THR A 92 -5.99 -1.34 -16.91
CA THR A 92 -5.66 -2.22 -18.04
C THR A 92 -4.63 -1.67 -19.04
N SER A 93 -4.41 -0.36 -19.07
CA SER A 93 -3.60 0.36 -20.07
C SER A 93 -2.37 1.09 -19.49
N MET A 94 -2.13 0.93 -18.19
CA MET A 94 -1.14 1.68 -17.42
C MET A 94 0.29 1.50 -17.98
N LYS A 95 1.04 2.60 -18.13
CA LYS A 95 2.44 2.60 -18.59
C LYS A 95 3.47 2.78 -17.47
N LEU A 96 3.14 3.57 -16.45
CA LEU A 96 3.96 3.81 -15.27
C LEU A 96 3.15 3.54 -14.00
N LEU A 97 3.67 2.68 -13.13
CA LEU A 97 3.15 2.40 -11.79
C LEU A 97 4.15 2.89 -10.74
N ILE A 98 3.71 3.70 -9.79
CA ILE A 98 4.49 4.06 -8.59
C ILE A 98 3.90 3.34 -7.38
N ILE A 99 4.78 2.66 -6.63
CA ILE A 99 4.46 1.89 -5.44
C ILE A 99 5.29 2.42 -4.27
N HIS A 100 4.66 2.65 -3.12
CA HIS A 100 5.36 2.89 -1.86
C HIS A 100 5.39 1.61 -1.02
N PRO A 101 6.46 1.27 -0.28
CA PRO A 101 6.61 -0.05 0.33
C PRO A 101 5.61 -0.41 1.42
N THR A 102 4.93 0.55 2.05
CA THR A 102 3.75 0.27 2.89
C THR A 102 2.56 -0.33 2.08
N THR A 103 2.69 -0.38 0.75
CA THR A 103 1.85 -1.08 -0.22
C THR A 103 2.34 -2.52 -0.51
N PHE A 104 3.53 -2.92 -0.02
CA PHE A 104 4.19 -4.25 -0.21
C PHE A 104 4.04 -5.24 0.94
N GLU A 105 3.82 -4.80 2.18
CA GLU A 105 3.24 -5.66 3.22
C GLU A 105 1.74 -5.91 2.90
N ALA A 106 1.08 -4.90 2.32
CA ALA A 106 -0.05 -5.14 1.44
C ALA A 106 0.41 -5.70 0.08
N CYS A 107 -0.49 -6.11 -0.82
CA CYS A 107 -0.22 -7.12 -1.85
C CYS A 107 0.24 -8.48 -1.27
N MET A 108 1.26 -8.55 -0.40
CA MET A 108 1.77 -9.79 0.21
C MET A 108 0.69 -10.61 0.92
N ALA A 109 -0.29 -10.02 1.60
CA ALA A 109 -1.34 -10.85 2.23
C ALA A 109 -2.33 -11.53 1.25
N ILE A 110 -2.22 -11.28 -0.08
CA ILE A 110 -2.73 -12.21 -1.11
C ILE A 110 -1.74 -13.36 -1.27
N THR A 111 -0.47 -13.03 -1.52
CA THR A 111 0.65 -13.96 -1.70
C THR A 111 0.72 -15.03 -0.60
N LEU A 112 0.72 -14.62 0.67
CA LEU A 112 0.75 -15.50 1.85
C LEU A 112 -0.41 -16.50 1.92
N SER A 113 -1.53 -16.25 1.23
CA SER A 113 -2.66 -17.18 1.24
C SER A 113 -2.58 -18.33 0.23
N ALA A 114 -1.51 -18.36 -0.56
CA ALA A 114 -1.12 -19.48 -1.40
C ALA A 114 0.43 -19.63 -1.47
N TYR A 115 1.12 -19.13 -0.43
CA TYR A 115 2.55 -19.30 -0.27
C TYR A 115 2.80 -20.62 0.45
N ASP A 116 3.47 -21.53 -0.25
CA ASP A 116 4.09 -22.71 0.34
C ASP A 116 5.59 -22.42 0.36
N GLU A 117 6.23 -22.50 1.53
CA GLU A 117 7.62 -22.03 1.71
C GLU A 117 8.62 -22.77 0.79
N GLU A 118 8.26 -23.96 0.32
CA GLU A 118 9.08 -24.79 -0.55
C GLU A 118 9.03 -24.40 -2.06
N GLN A 119 8.17 -23.46 -2.48
CA GLN A 119 8.03 -23.06 -3.90
C GLN A 119 8.21 -21.56 -4.16
N ASP A 120 9.44 -21.14 -4.48
CA ASP A 120 9.79 -19.82 -5.06
C ASP A 120 9.29 -19.62 -6.51
N ASN A 121 8.09 -20.09 -6.83
CA ASN A 121 7.47 -19.99 -8.16
C ASN A 121 6.14 -19.21 -8.15
N TRP A 122 5.92 -18.40 -7.12
CA TRP A 122 4.69 -17.61 -6.98
C TRP A 122 4.56 -16.52 -8.07
N THR A 123 3.33 -16.33 -8.56
CA THR A 123 2.94 -15.33 -9.55
C THR A 123 1.68 -14.55 -9.09
N LEU A 124 1.54 -13.30 -9.54
CA LEU A 124 0.33 -12.50 -9.34
C LEU A 124 -0.84 -13.09 -10.16
N GLU A 125 -1.55 -14.09 -9.65
CA GLU A 125 -2.69 -14.68 -10.37
C GLU A 125 -4.05 -14.06 -9.99
N PRO A 126 -4.87 -13.63 -10.97
CA PRO A 126 -4.54 -13.44 -12.39
C PRO A 126 -3.79 -12.12 -12.63
N VAL A 127 -2.80 -12.17 -13.52
CA VAL A 127 -1.90 -11.04 -13.80
C VAL A 127 -2.71 -9.81 -14.27
N PRO A 128 -2.47 -8.60 -13.71
CA PRO A 128 -3.14 -7.39 -14.20
C PRO A 128 -2.85 -7.16 -15.70
N PRO A 129 -3.86 -6.97 -16.57
CA PRO A 129 -3.66 -6.99 -18.03
C PRO A 129 -2.59 -6.03 -18.56
N SER A 130 -2.38 -4.89 -17.89
CA SER A 130 -1.34 -3.93 -18.23
C SER A 130 0.08 -4.49 -18.11
N PHE A 131 0.34 -5.42 -17.19
CA PHE A 131 1.66 -6.03 -16.94
C PHE A 131 2.16 -6.85 -18.15
N SER A 132 1.25 -7.34 -18.98
CA SER A 132 1.56 -8.10 -20.19
C SER A 132 1.41 -7.29 -21.49
N THR A 133 0.99 -6.02 -21.43
CA THR A 133 0.59 -5.26 -22.63
C THR A 133 1.09 -3.81 -22.68
N HIS A 134 1.10 -3.08 -21.55
CA HIS A 134 1.32 -1.63 -21.52
C HIS A 134 2.35 -1.15 -20.49
N LEU A 135 2.58 -1.88 -19.39
CA LEU A 135 3.37 -1.42 -18.24
C LEU A 135 4.86 -1.41 -18.59
N LYS A 136 5.43 -0.21 -18.73
CA LYS A 136 6.83 0.00 -19.13
C LYS A 136 7.73 0.31 -17.95
N THR A 137 7.23 1.02 -16.94
CA THR A 137 8.03 1.41 -15.78
C THR A 137 7.31 1.10 -14.47
N ILE A 138 8.04 0.52 -13.51
CA ILE A 138 7.64 0.46 -12.10
C ILE A 138 8.64 1.28 -11.30
N ASP A 139 8.15 2.26 -10.54
CA ASP A 139 8.93 3.05 -9.60
C ASP A 139 8.57 2.66 -8.17
N ILE A 140 9.57 2.44 -7.33
CA ILE A 140 9.41 1.98 -5.95
C ILE A 140 10.02 3.01 -5.01
N TRP A 141 9.20 3.66 -4.18
CA TRP A 141 9.57 4.89 -3.46
C TRP A 141 9.58 4.74 -1.94
N ARG A 142 10.72 5.04 -1.31
CA ARG A 142 11.07 4.81 0.12
C ARG A 142 11.44 3.35 0.45
N PHE A 143 11.95 2.62 -0.54
CA PHE A 143 12.35 1.21 -0.41
C PHE A 143 13.39 1.01 0.71
N ILE A 144 13.20 0.00 1.56
CA ILE A 144 14.15 -0.44 2.59
C ILE A 144 14.65 -1.87 2.37
N GLY A 145 13.98 -2.66 1.51
CA GLY A 145 14.39 -4.01 1.16
C GLY A 145 14.26 -5.02 2.30
N SER A 146 13.15 -4.98 3.05
CA SER A 146 12.77 -6.15 3.85
C SER A 146 12.46 -7.34 2.93
N ASP A 147 12.43 -8.54 3.49
CA ASP A 147 12.12 -9.77 2.75
C ASP A 147 10.78 -9.67 2.00
N ASP A 148 9.78 -9.04 2.60
CA ASP A 148 8.47 -8.77 2.00
C ASP A 148 8.56 -7.85 0.77
N GLU A 149 9.33 -6.76 0.86
CA GLU A 149 9.53 -5.85 -0.25
C GLU A 149 10.30 -6.52 -1.39
N LEU A 150 11.35 -7.28 -1.05
CA LEU A 150 12.13 -8.07 -2.01
C LEU A 150 11.30 -9.17 -2.66
N HIS A 151 10.39 -9.80 -1.90
CA HIS A 151 9.45 -10.77 -2.44
C HIS A 151 8.52 -10.12 -3.46
N VAL A 152 7.90 -8.97 -3.15
CA VAL A 152 7.04 -8.28 -4.14
C VAL A 152 7.86 -7.85 -5.36
N VAL A 153 9.10 -7.37 -5.20
CA VAL A 153 10.00 -7.07 -6.33
C VAL A 153 10.22 -8.30 -7.23
N LYS A 154 10.51 -9.48 -6.66
CA LYS A 154 10.64 -10.74 -7.42
C LYS A 154 9.37 -11.06 -8.20
N VAL A 155 8.20 -10.94 -7.58
CA VAL A 155 6.90 -11.23 -8.22
C VAL A 155 6.59 -10.23 -9.33
N LEU A 156 6.85 -8.94 -9.13
CA LEU A 156 6.66 -7.91 -10.17
C LEU A 156 7.58 -8.16 -11.37
N LEU A 157 8.86 -8.48 -11.14
CA LEU A 157 9.82 -8.81 -12.20
C LEU A 157 9.47 -10.12 -12.95
N ARG A 158 8.91 -11.11 -12.25
CA ARG A 158 8.43 -12.39 -12.84
C ARG A 158 7.10 -12.27 -13.60
N THR A 159 6.29 -11.25 -13.34
CA THR A 159 4.94 -11.13 -13.96
C THR A 159 4.80 -10.04 -15.02
N ALA A 160 5.61 -8.98 -14.98
CA ALA A 160 5.57 -7.90 -15.95
C ALA A 160 6.42 -8.21 -17.20
N THR A 161 5.84 -8.92 -18.17
CA THR A 161 6.55 -9.42 -19.37
C THR A 161 6.94 -8.32 -20.37
N VAL A 162 6.31 -7.14 -20.33
CA VAL A 162 6.61 -6.00 -21.23
C VAL A 162 7.37 -4.85 -20.55
N LEU A 163 7.83 -5.07 -19.31
CA LEU A 163 8.51 -4.08 -18.47
C LEU A 163 9.86 -3.67 -19.05
N GLU A 164 10.11 -2.37 -19.16
CA GLU A 164 11.36 -1.82 -19.66
C GLU A 164 12.25 -1.35 -18.50
N LYS A 165 11.67 -0.82 -17.41
CA LYS A 165 12.43 -0.29 -16.26
C LYS A 165 11.77 -0.60 -14.92
N MET A 166 12.57 -1.04 -13.95
CA MET A 166 12.20 -1.02 -12.53
C MET A 166 13.18 -0.14 -11.78
N ARG A 167 12.69 0.88 -11.07
CA ARG A 167 13.54 1.91 -10.46
C ARG A 167 13.25 2.11 -8.98
N PHE A 168 14.31 2.28 -8.20
CA PHE A 168 14.24 2.34 -6.74
C PHE A 168 14.67 3.71 -6.23
N LYS A 169 13.83 4.30 -5.37
CA LYS A 169 14.21 5.40 -4.48
C LYS A 169 14.25 4.85 -3.06
N PHE A 170 15.44 4.62 -2.54
CA PHE A 170 15.61 4.12 -1.18
C PHE A 170 15.11 5.12 -0.12
N PHE A 171 14.79 4.62 1.07
CA PHE A 171 14.59 5.48 2.23
C PHE A 171 15.92 6.12 2.65
N ALA A 172 15.91 7.41 2.97
CA ALA A 172 17.13 8.20 3.15
C ALA A 172 18.04 7.76 4.32
N LEU A 173 17.50 6.99 5.27
CA LEU A 173 18.24 6.43 6.41
C LEU A 173 18.71 4.98 6.18
N PHE A 174 18.42 4.37 5.03
CA PHE A 174 18.90 3.02 4.72
C PHE A 174 20.36 3.09 4.27
N ILE A 175 21.25 2.36 4.95
CA ILE A 175 22.71 2.48 4.79
C ILE A 175 23.24 1.55 3.67
N ASN A 176 22.65 0.36 3.49
CA ASN A 176 23.19 -0.70 2.63
C ASN A 176 22.59 -0.68 1.20
N GLN A 177 22.26 0.50 0.67
CA GLN A 177 21.55 0.67 -0.61
C GLN A 177 22.24 -0.02 -1.80
N ILE A 178 23.57 0.05 -1.84
CA ILE A 178 24.37 -0.47 -2.96
C ILE A 178 24.34 -2.01 -2.98
N GLU A 179 24.54 -2.66 -1.83
CA GLU A 179 24.55 -4.12 -1.72
C GLU A 179 23.19 -4.72 -2.11
N LEU A 180 22.12 -4.17 -1.54
CA LEU A 180 20.73 -4.51 -1.82
C LEU A 180 20.37 -4.30 -3.30
N TYR A 181 20.85 -3.22 -3.91
CA TYR A 181 20.67 -2.96 -5.35
C TYR A 181 21.37 -3.99 -6.24
N GLU A 182 22.62 -4.37 -5.90
CA GLU A 182 23.34 -5.44 -6.62
C GLU A 182 22.74 -6.83 -6.39
N GLU A 183 22.03 -7.06 -5.28
CA GLU A 183 21.22 -8.26 -5.08
C GLU A 183 20.01 -8.28 -6.03
N ILE A 184 19.20 -7.21 -6.04
CA ILE A 184 17.97 -7.12 -6.85
C ILE A 184 18.26 -7.30 -8.35
N LYS A 185 19.42 -6.84 -8.85
CA LYS A 185 19.84 -7.08 -10.25
C LYS A 185 19.95 -8.56 -10.62
N LYS A 186 20.17 -9.46 -9.65
CA LYS A 186 20.30 -10.91 -9.86
C LYS A 186 18.94 -11.62 -9.95
N PHE A 187 17.84 -10.92 -9.63
CA PHE A 187 16.51 -11.53 -9.63
C PHE A 187 16.07 -11.90 -11.06
N PRO A 188 15.32 -13.01 -11.23
CA PRO A 188 14.82 -13.43 -12.52
C PRO A 188 13.78 -12.41 -13.05
N LYS A 189 13.86 -12.11 -14.35
CA LYS A 189 13.02 -11.12 -15.03
C LYS A 189 12.28 -11.79 -16.18
N ALA A 190 10.97 -11.63 -16.25
CA ALA A 190 10.16 -12.14 -17.36
C ALA A 190 10.32 -11.27 -18.63
N SER A 191 10.56 -9.97 -18.46
CA SER A 191 11.05 -9.12 -19.55
C SER A 191 12.58 -9.18 -19.63
N PRO A 192 13.18 -9.67 -20.73
CA PRO A 192 14.64 -9.70 -20.89
C PRO A 192 15.24 -8.29 -20.99
N ASN A 193 14.46 -7.33 -21.48
CA ASN A 193 14.87 -5.95 -21.69
C ASN A 193 14.69 -5.06 -20.44
N CYS A 194 14.19 -5.60 -19.32
CA CYS A 194 13.98 -4.80 -18.11
C CYS A 194 15.32 -4.36 -17.49
N GLU A 195 15.57 -3.06 -17.52
CA GLU A 195 16.64 -2.40 -16.78
C GLU A 195 16.23 -2.23 -15.30
N ILE A 196 17.15 -2.53 -14.38
CA ILE A 196 17.00 -2.21 -12.96
C ILE A 196 17.87 -0.98 -12.67
N GLY A 197 17.29 0.04 -12.05
CA GLY A 197 17.91 1.36 -11.89
C GLY A 197 17.55 2.07 -10.58
N LEU A 198 18.13 3.24 -10.36
CA LEU A 198 17.85 4.13 -9.23
C LEU A 198 17.10 5.40 -9.68
N LEU A 199 16.47 6.10 -8.73
CA LEU A 199 15.65 7.32 -8.91
C LEU A 199 16.28 8.57 -8.30
#